data_AF-A0A2E8E6J5-F1
#
_entry.id   AF-A0A2E8E6J5-F1
#
_cell.length_a   1.000
_cell.length_b   1.000
_cell.length_c   1.000
_cell.angle_alpha   90.00
_cell.angle_beta   90.00
_cell.angle_gamma   90.00
#
_symmetry.space_group_name_H-M   'P 1'
#
loop_
_entity.id
_entity.type
_entity.pdbx_description
1 polymer ?
#
loop_
_entity_poly.entity_id
_entity_poly.type
_entity_poly.pdbx_seq_one_letter_code
_entity_poly.pdbx_strand_id
1 'polypeptide(L)' 'MTSTKAILVPIDFSETSAQALEYAKEFARRFEKGLHLLHVVSDADVSPGTEAF' A
#
# COMPACT_ATOMS: atom_id res chain seq x y z
N MET A 1 -16.53 20.68 0.92
CA MET A 1 -16.82 19.26 0.61
C MET A 1 -15.50 18.58 0.29
N THR A 2 -14.97 17.74 1.18
CA THR A 2 -13.79 16.94 0.87
C THR A 2 -14.25 15.72 0.08
N SER A 3 -13.87 15.64 -1.19
CA SER A 3 -14.03 14.40 -1.96
C SER A 3 -13.28 13.29 -1.22
N THR A 4 -13.97 12.20 -0.88
CA THR A 4 -13.35 11.03 -0.25
C THR A 4 -12.45 10.35 -1.28
N LYS A 5 -11.14 10.52 -1.10
CA LYS A 5 -10.08 9.88 -1.90
C LYS A 5 -10.07 8.36 -1.66
N ALA A 6 -9.39 7.63 -2.54
CA ALA A 6 -9.17 6.19 -2.39
C ALA A 6 -8.39 5.85 -1.10
N ILE A 7 -8.51 4.61 -0.64
CA ILE A 7 -7.90 4.13 0.61
C ILE A 7 -6.43 3.81 0.35
N LEU A 8 -5.50 4.39 1.11
CA LEU A 8 -4.08 4.06 1.05
C LEU A 8 -3.78 2.84 1.94
N VAL A 9 -3.10 1.84 1.39
CA VAL A 9 -2.76 0.58 2.06
C VAL A 9 -1.24 0.37 1.98
N PRO A 10 -0.50 0.60 3.08
CA PRO A 10 0.91 0.25 3.16
C PRO A 10 1.10 -1.28 3.12
N ILE A 11 2.07 -1.75 2.35
CA ILE A 11 2.44 -3.17 2.22
C ILE A 11 3.94 -3.30 2.42
N ASP A 12 4.35 -4.22 3.29
CA ASP A 12 5.75 -4.61 3.51
C ASP A 12 6.00 -6.10 3.18
N PHE A 13 5.01 -6.73 2.52
CA PHE A 13 4.99 -8.16 2.17
C PHE A 13 5.02 -9.13 3.36
N SER A 14 4.83 -8.64 4.58
CA SER A 14 4.58 -9.50 5.73
C SER A 14 3.17 -10.12 5.68
N GLU A 15 2.98 -11.23 6.37
CA GLU A 15 1.66 -11.85 6.60
C GLU A 15 0.67 -10.85 7.24
N THR A 16 1.15 -10.00 8.15
CA THR A 16 0.33 -8.95 8.77
C THR A 16 -0.17 -7.94 7.74
N SER A 17 0.68 -7.49 6.81
CA SER A 17 0.25 -6.59 5.74
C SER A 17 -0.73 -7.25 4.76
N ALA A 18 -0.59 -8.57 4.51
CA ALA A 18 -1.53 -9.34 3.71
C ALA A 18 -2.92 -9.41 4.36
N GLN A 19 -2.98 -9.64 5.68
CA GLN A 19 -4.24 -9.63 6.42
C GLN A 19 -4.88 -8.23 6.44
N ALA A 20 -4.08 -7.17 6.63
CA ALA A 20 -4.54 -5.80 6.56
C ALA A 20 -5.15 -5.45 5.18
N LEU A 21 -4.58 -5.99 4.09
CA LEU A 21 -5.11 -5.82 2.74
C LEU A 21 -6.49 -6.45 2.58
N GLU A 22 -6.77 -7.59 3.20
CA GLU A 22 -8.12 -8.19 3.17
C GLU A 22 -9.16 -7.28 3.83
N TYR A 23 -8.85 -6.68 4.98
CA TYR A 23 -9.75 -5.68 5.59
C TYR A 23 -9.93 -4.43 4.71
N ALA A 24 -8.86 -3.98 4.05
CA ALA A 24 -8.94 -2.85 3.14
C ALA A 24 -9.85 -3.12 1.93
N LYS A 25 -9.83 -4.34 1.36
CA LYS A 25 -10.75 -4.76 0.28
C LYS A 25 -12.22 -4.66 0.73
N GLU A 26 -12.52 -5.10 1.94
CA GLU A 26 -13.87 -5.01 2.52
C GLU A 26 -14.33 -3.55 2.67
N PHE A 27 -13.44 -2.66 3.11
CA PHE A 27 -13.72 -1.23 3.19
C PHE A 27 -13.87 -0.58 1.81
N ALA A 28 -13.01 -0.89 0.86
CA ALA A 28 -13.12 -0.42 -0.53
C ALA A 28 -14.49 -0.76 -1.13
N ARG A 29 -14.95 -2.00 -0.93
CA ARG A 29 -16.29 -2.43 -1.38
C ARG A 29 -17.40 -1.66 -0.66
N ARG A 30 -17.31 -1.49 0.65
CA ARG A 30 -18.34 -0.81 1.45
C ARG A 30 -18.48 0.68 1.14
N PHE A 31 -17.37 1.33 0.81
CA PHE A 31 -17.34 2.78 0.57
C PHE A 31 -17.31 3.14 -0.92
N GLU A 32 -17.36 2.14 -1.82
CA GLU A 32 -17.23 2.31 -3.27
C GLU A 32 -15.97 3.11 -3.63
N LYS A 33 -14.84 2.74 -3.00
CA LYS A 33 -13.54 3.38 -3.19
C LYS A 33 -12.51 2.39 -3.73
N GLY A 34 -11.56 2.92 -4.50
CA GLY A 34 -10.37 2.17 -4.88
C GLY A 34 -9.37 2.03 -3.73
N LEU A 35 -8.38 1.17 -3.94
CA LEU A 35 -7.21 1.00 -3.08
C LEU A 35 -5.97 1.53 -3.79
N HIS A 36 -5.13 2.27 -3.08
CA HIS A 36 -3.75 2.54 -3.48
C HIS A 36 -2.83 1.73 -2.59
N LEU A 37 -2.09 0.78 -3.17
CA LEU A 37 -1.07 0.03 -2.44
C LEU A 37 0.24 0.81 -2.49
N LEU A 38 0.91 0.93 -1.34
CA LEU A 38 2.20 1.61 -1.19
C LEU A 38 3.19 0.67 -0.54
N HIS A 39 4.30 0.42 -1.22
CA HIS A 39 5.47 -0.22 -0.63
C HIS A 39 6.60 0.82 -0.57
N VAL A 40 7.24 0.95 0.59
CA VAL A 40 8.36 1.87 0.79
C VAL A 40 9.63 1.03 0.86
N VAL A 41 10.58 1.34 -0.01
CA VAL A 41 11.94 0.78 0.04
C VAL A 41 12.87 1.81 0.65
N SER A 42 13.80 1.37 1.48
CA SER A 42 14.86 2.20 2.05
C SER A 42 16.15 2.06 1.25
N ASP A 43 17.06 3.01 1.39
CA ASP A 43 18.39 2.94 0.76
C ASP A 43 19.18 1.69 1.21
N ALA A 44 18.85 1.11 2.37
CA ALA A 44 19.44 -0.14 2.84
C ALA A 44 18.90 -1.38 2.10
N ASP A 45 17.71 -1.28 1.50
CA ASP A 45 17.12 -2.34 0.67
C ASP A 45 17.69 -2.32 -0.75
N VAL A 46 18.36 -1.23 -1.13
CA VAL A 46 19.03 -1.06 -2.42
C VAL A 46 20.50 -1.48 -2.26
N SER A 47 20.91 -2.55 -2.93
CA SER A 47 22.33 -2.92 -2.94
C SER A 47 23.16 -1.82 -3.59
N PRO A 48 24.30 -1.40 -2.98
CA PRO A 48 25.18 -0.40 -3.56
C PRO A 48 25.71 -0.91 -4.90
N GLY A 49 25.18 -0.36 -6.00
CA GLY A 49 25.42 -0.84 -7.36
C GLY A 49 24.19 -0.75 -8.27
N THR A 50 22.98 -0.61 -7.70
CA THR A 50 21.77 -0.32 -8.47
C THR A 50 21.51 1.18 -8.45
N GLU A 51 22.35 1.95 -9.14
CA GLU A 51 22.00 3.33 -9.53
C GLU A 51 20.76 3.22 -10.44
N ALA A 52 19.59 3.60 -9.93
CA ALA A 52 18.38 3.68 -10.73
C ALA A 52 18.48 4.88 -11.68
N PHE A 53 18.20 4.65 -12.97
CA PHE A 53 18.02 5.68 -14.00
C PHE A 53 16.99 6.75 -13.60
#